data_AF-A0A9W6P785-F1
#
_entry.id   AF-A0A9W6P785-F1
#
_cell.length_a   1.000
_cell.length_b   1.000
_cell.length_c   1.000
_cell.angle_alpha   90.00
_cell.angle_beta   90.00
_cell.angle_gamma   90.00
#
_symmetry.space_group_name_H-M   'P 1'
#
loop_
_entity.id
_entity.type
_entity.pdbx_description
1 polymer ?
#
loop_
_entity_poly.entity_id
_entity_poly.type
_entity_poly.pdbx_seq_one_letter_code
_entity_poly.pdbx_strand_id
1 'polypeptide(L)'
;MTPVPADPTVLHPMPGQPRVVLLKPLVESPLIEVGEYSYYDDPDDPTAFETRNVLYHYGPEKLVIGKFCALGTGVRFIMNGANHRMDGPSTFPFPTMGGSWAEHFDLITDLPGRGDTVVGNDVWLGYGSTVMPGVRIGSGAIIGAGSVVVGDVPDYGVVGGNPARLIRTRYAADDVARLMDLACPAHHRACAHDHVRDDRRPGGGCPTASVNQARQERRAVVFRCMAGSTTVVHAQVARPSTNSEILAVVKRQCSSVPFSGEPGRLFATGPRCRRRAVVEE
;
A
#
# COMPACT_ATOMS: atom_id res chain seq x y z
N MET A 1 9.72 7.94 31.31
CA MET A 1 10.28 6.97 30.34
C MET A 1 11.28 7.73 29.49
N THR A 2 12.53 7.27 29.40
CA THR A 2 13.53 7.88 28.51
C THR A 2 13.04 7.71 27.06
N PRO A 3 13.02 8.77 26.23
CA PRO A 3 12.63 8.64 24.82
C PRO A 3 13.59 7.68 24.12
N VAL A 4 13.05 6.60 23.55
CA VAL A 4 13.80 5.69 22.69
C VAL A 4 13.57 6.12 21.24
N PRO A 5 14.61 6.24 20.41
CA PRO A 5 14.44 6.53 18.98
C PRO A 5 13.57 5.47 18.29
N ALA A 6 12.81 5.88 17.27
CA ALA A 6 12.09 4.94 16.44
C ALA A 6 13.08 4.15 15.57
N ASP A 7 13.06 2.82 15.70
CA ASP A 7 13.89 1.89 14.92
C ASP A 7 13.02 0.70 14.50
N PRO A 8 12.81 0.48 13.18
CA PRO A 8 11.95 -0.59 12.70
C PRO A 8 12.59 -1.99 12.79
N THR A 9 13.86 -2.07 13.19
CA THR A 9 14.61 -3.33 13.35
C THR A 9 14.57 -3.87 14.78
N VAL A 10 14.12 -3.06 15.75
CA VAL A 10 14.04 -3.45 17.15
C VAL A 10 12.75 -4.22 17.40
N LEU A 11 12.86 -5.45 17.89
CA LEU A 11 11.70 -6.31 18.18
C LEU A 11 10.74 -5.66 19.18
N HIS A 12 11.24 -5.13 20.30
CA HIS A 12 10.43 -4.46 21.33
C HIS A 12 10.64 -2.94 21.29
N PRO A 13 9.77 -2.19 20.58
CA PRO A 13 9.93 -0.74 20.45
C PRO A 13 9.67 0.02 21.76
N MET A 14 9.06 -0.66 22.75
CA MET A 14 8.75 -0.12 24.07
C MET A 14 9.43 -0.98 25.15
N PRO A 15 10.64 -0.64 25.64
CA PRO A 15 11.40 -1.49 26.56
C PRO A 15 10.70 -1.84 27.89
N GLY A 16 9.67 -1.08 28.29
CA GLY A 16 8.85 -1.37 29.47
C GLY A 16 7.53 -2.10 29.18
N GLN A 17 7.27 -2.45 27.92
CA GLN A 17 6.05 -3.13 27.47
C GLN A 17 6.40 -4.32 26.57
N PRO A 18 6.80 -5.45 27.15
CA PRO A 18 7.23 -6.64 26.37
C PRO A 18 6.10 -7.22 25.51
N ARG A 19 4.84 -6.91 25.84
CA ARG A 19 3.66 -7.30 25.08
C ARG A 19 3.58 -6.74 23.66
N VAL A 20 4.32 -5.66 23.36
CA VAL A 20 4.33 -5.04 22.04
C VAL A 20 5.57 -5.47 21.28
N VAL A 21 5.37 -6.02 20.07
CA VAL A 21 6.44 -6.39 19.15
C VAL A 21 6.26 -5.77 17.78
N LEU A 22 7.35 -5.40 17.13
CA LEU A 22 7.35 -5.13 15.68
C LEU A 22 7.37 -6.47 14.92
N LEU A 23 6.50 -6.58 13.93
CA LEU A 23 6.34 -7.84 13.18
C LEU A 23 7.46 -8.05 12.15
N LYS A 24 7.95 -6.99 11.51
CA LYS A 24 8.99 -7.09 10.48
C LYS A 24 10.29 -7.79 10.95
N PRO A 25 10.87 -7.46 12.12
CA PRO A 25 12.05 -8.18 12.62
C PRO A 25 11.71 -9.54 13.26
N LEU A 26 10.43 -9.86 13.45
CA LEU A 26 9.96 -11.10 14.07
C LEU A 26 9.66 -12.20 13.05
N VAL A 27 9.08 -11.85 11.90
CA VAL A 27 8.64 -12.79 10.87
C VAL A 27 9.83 -13.42 10.15
N GLU A 28 9.84 -14.74 10.04
CA GLU A 28 10.88 -15.54 9.40
C GLU A 28 10.35 -16.26 8.15
N SER A 29 9.04 -16.55 8.09
CA SER A 29 8.42 -17.27 6.99
C SER A 29 8.54 -16.53 5.66
N PRO A 30 9.00 -17.17 4.57
CA PRO A 30 9.08 -16.54 3.25
C PRO A 30 7.70 -16.31 2.60
N LEU A 31 6.63 -16.87 3.19
CA LEU A 31 5.25 -16.68 2.74
C LEU A 31 4.55 -15.50 3.41
N ILE A 32 5.21 -14.85 4.37
CA ILE A 32 4.67 -13.69 5.10
C ILE A 32 5.56 -12.48 4.82
N GLU A 33 4.96 -11.41 4.32
CA GLU A 33 5.64 -10.15 4.06
C GLU A 33 5.07 -9.07 4.99
N VAL A 34 5.92 -8.39 5.76
CA VAL A 34 5.47 -7.36 6.71
C VAL A 34 6.23 -6.05 6.53
N GLY A 35 5.47 -4.95 6.48
CA GLY A 35 5.99 -3.59 6.43
C GLY A 35 6.60 -3.12 7.75
N GLU A 36 7.48 -2.12 7.65
CA GLU A 36 8.11 -1.47 8.80
C GLU A 36 7.07 -0.85 9.74
N TYR A 37 7.38 -0.87 11.04
CA TYR A 37 6.57 -0.31 12.12
C TYR A 37 5.18 -0.92 12.34
N SER A 38 4.78 -1.92 11.56
CA SER A 38 3.60 -2.71 11.87
C SER A 38 3.86 -3.57 13.10
N TYR A 39 2.96 -3.46 14.07
CA TYR A 39 3.16 -4.06 15.39
C TYR A 39 1.98 -4.96 15.78
N TYR A 40 2.27 -5.89 16.69
CA TYR A 40 1.29 -6.74 17.34
C TYR A 40 1.40 -6.56 18.86
N ASP A 41 0.25 -6.48 19.52
CA ASP A 41 0.13 -6.39 20.98
C ASP A 41 -0.55 -7.65 21.54
N ASP A 42 0.16 -8.42 22.34
CA ASP A 42 -0.36 -9.60 23.04
C ASP A 42 0.23 -9.69 24.45
N PRO A 43 -0.58 -9.75 25.52
CA PRO A 43 -0.09 -9.89 26.88
C PRO A 43 0.53 -11.27 27.16
N ASP A 44 0.18 -12.30 26.40
CA ASP A 44 0.59 -13.67 26.69
C ASP A 44 1.90 -14.02 25.98
N ASP A 45 1.92 -14.00 24.64
CA ASP A 45 3.11 -14.27 23.84
C ASP A 45 3.02 -13.59 22.47
N PRO A 46 3.50 -12.34 22.34
CA PRO A 46 3.47 -11.62 21.08
C PRO A 46 4.50 -12.15 20.07
N THR A 47 5.50 -12.92 20.51
CA THR A 47 6.55 -13.46 19.63
C THR A 47 6.07 -14.67 18.83
N ALA A 48 5.05 -15.37 19.30
CA ALA A 48 4.43 -16.50 18.61
C ALA A 48 3.41 -16.09 17.53
N PHE A 49 3.50 -14.89 16.96
CA PHE A 49 2.55 -14.36 15.98
C PHE A 49 2.34 -15.32 14.79
N GLU A 50 3.41 -15.84 14.19
CA GLU A 50 3.29 -16.74 13.02
C GLU A 50 2.47 -18.00 13.33
N THR A 51 2.65 -18.60 14.51
CA THR A 51 2.01 -19.88 14.85
C THR A 51 0.65 -19.71 15.51
N ARG A 52 0.41 -18.61 16.23
CA ARG A 52 -0.84 -18.35 16.96
C ARG A 52 -1.85 -17.50 16.17
N ASN A 53 -1.37 -16.69 15.23
CA ASN A 53 -2.20 -15.70 14.53
C ASN A 53 -2.30 -15.98 13.03
N VAL A 54 -1.37 -16.71 12.43
CA VAL A 54 -1.42 -17.10 11.00
C VAL A 54 -1.70 -18.59 10.89
N LEU A 55 -2.98 -18.94 10.67
CA LEU A 55 -3.46 -20.31 10.77
C LEU A 55 -3.61 -20.95 9.39
N TYR A 56 -3.25 -22.24 9.29
CA TYR A 56 -3.41 -23.07 8.09
C TYR A 56 -2.62 -22.55 6.87
N HIS A 57 -1.43 -22.01 7.10
CA HIS A 57 -0.60 -21.40 6.06
C HIS A 57 0.42 -22.39 5.49
N TYR A 58 -0.03 -23.21 4.53
CA TYR A 58 0.82 -24.22 3.87
C TYR A 58 1.36 -23.76 2.50
N GLY A 59 0.98 -22.56 2.06
CA GLY A 59 1.31 -22.00 0.74
C GLY A 59 0.41 -22.53 -0.39
N PRO A 60 0.59 -22.03 -1.62
CA PRO A 60 1.61 -21.06 -2.03
C PRO A 60 1.24 -19.60 -1.74
N GLU A 61 0.01 -19.32 -1.30
CA GLU A 61 -0.46 -17.95 -1.12
C GLU A 61 0.28 -17.24 0.02
N LYS A 62 0.38 -15.92 -0.10
CA LYS A 62 1.06 -15.08 0.86
C LYS A 62 0.10 -14.39 1.82
N LEU A 63 0.62 -14.07 3.00
CA LEU A 63 0.08 -13.03 3.86
C LEU A 63 0.95 -11.78 3.70
N VAL A 64 0.36 -10.69 3.21
CA VAL A 64 1.06 -9.42 3.05
C VAL A 64 0.46 -8.41 4.02
N ILE A 65 1.26 -7.81 4.88
CA ILE A 65 0.87 -6.75 5.81
C ILE A 65 1.69 -5.50 5.49
N GLY A 66 1.01 -4.39 5.22
CA GLY A 66 1.64 -3.10 4.94
C GLY A 66 2.41 -2.52 6.13
N LYS A 67 2.84 -1.26 6.00
CA LYS A 67 3.54 -0.49 7.03
C LYS A 67 2.58 0.18 8.00
N PHE A 68 3.05 0.47 9.21
CA PHE A 68 2.32 1.23 10.23
C PHE A 68 0.95 0.63 10.62
N CYS A 69 0.79 -0.69 10.53
CA CYS A 69 -0.43 -1.36 10.97
C CYS A 69 -0.42 -1.61 12.48
N ALA A 70 -1.61 -1.53 13.09
CA ALA A 70 -1.83 -1.80 14.50
C ALA A 70 -2.69 -3.06 14.66
N LEU A 71 -2.10 -4.14 15.16
CA LEU A 71 -2.80 -5.41 15.38
C LEU A 71 -3.05 -5.60 16.88
N GLY A 72 -4.32 -5.60 17.27
CA GLY A 72 -4.73 -5.90 18.63
C GLY A 72 -4.60 -7.39 18.97
N THR A 73 -4.58 -7.69 20.26
CA THR A 73 -4.48 -9.08 20.77
C THR A 73 -5.53 -9.99 20.14
N GLY A 74 -5.10 -11.19 19.74
CA GLY A 74 -5.99 -12.23 19.23
C GLY A 74 -6.50 -12.01 17.80
N VAL A 75 -5.96 -11.02 17.06
CA VAL A 75 -6.19 -10.91 15.61
C VAL A 75 -5.73 -12.19 14.91
N ARG A 76 -6.55 -12.78 14.04
CA ARG A 76 -6.21 -14.03 13.34
C ARG A 76 -6.35 -13.89 11.83
N PHE A 77 -5.49 -14.56 11.10
CA PHE A 77 -5.55 -14.75 9.66
C PHE A 77 -5.77 -16.23 9.39
N ILE A 78 -6.90 -16.56 8.77
CA ILE A 78 -7.17 -17.91 8.28
C ILE A 78 -6.67 -17.96 6.83
N MET A 79 -5.71 -18.83 6.56
CA MET A 79 -5.13 -18.99 5.22
C MET A 79 -5.80 -20.14 4.45
N ASN A 80 -5.46 -20.30 3.17
CA ASN A 80 -6.17 -21.20 2.26
C ASN A 80 -6.13 -22.68 2.65
N GLY A 81 -5.14 -23.11 3.44
CA GLY A 81 -5.03 -24.50 3.91
C GLY A 81 -6.17 -24.96 4.83
N ALA A 82 -7.04 -24.04 5.26
CA ALA A 82 -8.25 -24.34 6.01
C ALA A 82 -9.42 -24.81 5.12
N ASN A 83 -9.34 -24.62 3.81
CA ASN A 83 -10.43 -24.94 2.90
C ASN A 83 -10.46 -26.44 2.62
N HIS A 84 -11.67 -26.99 2.57
CA HIS A 84 -11.92 -28.38 2.19
C HIS A 84 -12.51 -28.44 0.78
N ARG A 85 -12.34 -29.59 0.13
CA ARG A 85 -13.03 -29.92 -1.11
C ARG A 85 -14.55 -29.91 -0.91
N MET A 86 -15.30 -29.34 -1.85
CA MET A 86 -16.77 -29.14 -1.74
C MET A 86 -17.57 -29.58 -2.99
N ASP A 87 -16.91 -30.00 -4.05
CA ASP A 87 -17.52 -30.49 -5.30
C ASP A 87 -17.93 -31.97 -5.23
N GLY A 88 -17.49 -32.69 -4.19
CA GLY A 88 -17.82 -34.10 -3.95
C GLY A 88 -18.96 -34.31 -2.93
N PRO A 89 -19.30 -35.59 -2.66
CA PRO A 89 -20.36 -35.93 -1.71
C PRO A 89 -19.97 -35.75 -0.23
N SER A 90 -18.69 -35.49 0.05
CA SER A 90 -18.16 -35.30 1.40
C SER A 90 -17.05 -34.25 1.39
N THR A 91 -16.98 -33.46 2.46
CA THR A 91 -15.85 -32.55 2.73
C THR A 91 -14.77 -33.19 3.60
N PHE A 92 -14.96 -34.45 4.02
CA PHE A 92 -13.99 -35.15 4.87
C PHE A 92 -12.68 -35.43 4.12
N PRO A 93 -11.51 -35.06 4.66
CA PRO A 93 -10.23 -35.23 3.98
C PRO A 93 -9.70 -36.65 4.19
N PHE A 94 -10.31 -37.64 3.54
CA PHE A 94 -9.90 -39.05 3.61
C PHE A 94 -8.38 -39.26 3.43
N PRO A 95 -7.70 -38.59 2.47
CA PRO A 95 -6.26 -38.80 2.26
C PRO A 95 -5.39 -38.48 3.47
N THR A 96 -5.84 -37.60 4.37
CA THR A 96 -5.10 -37.24 5.60
C THR A 96 -5.06 -38.39 6.61
N MET A 97 -5.97 -39.37 6.54
CA MET A 97 -6.05 -40.46 7.52
C MET A 97 -5.08 -41.61 7.23
N GLY A 98 -4.35 -41.57 6.12
CA GLY A 98 -3.36 -42.60 5.77
C GLY A 98 -3.95 -43.85 5.12
N GLY A 99 -3.15 -44.92 5.06
CA GLY A 99 -3.53 -46.18 4.42
C GLY A 99 -3.71 -46.04 2.91
N SER A 100 -4.62 -46.83 2.33
CA SER A 100 -4.93 -46.76 0.89
C SER A 100 -5.56 -45.42 0.49
N TRP A 101 -6.12 -44.65 1.43
CA TRP A 101 -6.69 -43.33 1.11
C TRP A 101 -5.62 -42.28 0.83
N ALA A 102 -4.39 -42.45 1.34
CA ALA A 102 -3.29 -41.52 1.09
C ALA A 102 -2.83 -41.50 -0.38
N GLU A 103 -3.18 -42.52 -1.17
CA GLU A 103 -2.91 -42.57 -2.62
C GLU A 103 -3.63 -41.45 -3.38
N HIS A 104 -4.62 -40.80 -2.76
CA HIS A 104 -5.44 -39.73 -3.34
C HIS A 104 -5.14 -38.34 -2.71
N PHE A 105 -3.89 -38.07 -2.34
CA PHE A 105 -3.49 -36.81 -1.71
C PHE A 105 -3.71 -35.57 -2.59
N ASP A 106 -3.79 -35.77 -3.91
CA ASP A 106 -4.17 -34.76 -4.90
C ASP A 106 -5.53 -34.11 -4.59
N LEU A 107 -6.45 -34.86 -3.98
CA LEU A 107 -7.79 -34.36 -3.61
C LEU A 107 -7.76 -33.22 -2.57
N ILE A 108 -6.65 -33.05 -1.84
CA ILE A 108 -6.51 -32.01 -0.82
C ILE A 108 -5.42 -30.97 -1.15
N THR A 109 -4.53 -31.25 -2.10
CA THR A 109 -3.48 -30.31 -2.54
C THR A 109 -3.88 -29.46 -3.73
N ASP A 110 -4.81 -29.93 -4.58
CA ASP A 110 -5.26 -29.22 -5.79
C ASP A 110 -6.60 -28.49 -5.55
N LEU A 111 -6.71 -27.81 -4.42
CA LEU A 111 -7.90 -27.02 -4.10
C LEU A 111 -7.77 -25.60 -4.65
N PRO A 112 -8.82 -25.04 -5.27
CA PRO A 112 -8.79 -23.66 -5.73
C PRO A 112 -8.66 -22.71 -4.52
N GLY A 113 -7.50 -22.08 -4.40
CA GLY A 113 -7.24 -21.04 -3.41
C GLY A 113 -8.01 -19.75 -3.69
N ARG A 114 -8.23 -18.93 -2.66
CA ARG A 114 -8.76 -17.56 -2.77
C ARG A 114 -7.68 -16.51 -3.04
N GLY A 115 -6.43 -16.95 -3.24
CA GLY A 115 -5.28 -16.08 -3.42
C GLY A 115 -4.73 -15.51 -2.10
N ASP A 116 -3.85 -14.53 -2.24
CA ASP A 116 -3.15 -13.89 -1.13
C ASP A 116 -4.09 -13.11 -0.23
N THR A 117 -3.78 -13.08 1.07
CA THR A 117 -4.43 -12.17 2.02
C THR A 117 -3.58 -10.92 2.13
N VAL A 118 -4.15 -9.76 1.83
CA VAL A 118 -3.40 -8.50 1.72
C VAL A 118 -3.99 -7.45 2.63
N VAL A 119 -3.19 -6.95 3.57
CA VAL A 119 -3.48 -5.81 4.43
C VAL A 119 -2.67 -4.62 3.94
N GLY A 120 -3.34 -3.51 3.66
CA GLY A 120 -2.72 -2.24 3.25
C GLY A 120 -1.86 -1.60 4.33
N ASN A 121 -1.46 -0.35 4.11
CA ASN A 121 -0.71 0.43 5.11
C ASN A 121 -1.68 1.14 6.07
N ASP A 122 -1.23 1.49 7.27
CA ASP A 122 -2.02 2.27 8.25
C ASP A 122 -3.36 1.59 8.63
N VAL A 123 -3.38 0.25 8.68
CA VAL A 123 -4.59 -0.50 9.02
C VAL A 123 -4.64 -0.75 10.52
N TRP A 124 -5.81 -0.53 11.12
CA TRP A 124 -6.09 -0.91 12.50
C TRP A 124 -6.98 -2.15 12.56
N LEU A 125 -6.41 -3.27 13.04
CA LEU A 125 -7.15 -4.50 13.33
C LEU A 125 -7.49 -4.58 14.82
N GLY A 126 -8.78 -4.48 15.14
CA GLY A 126 -9.28 -4.53 16.49
C GLY A 126 -9.09 -5.90 17.16
N TYR A 127 -9.09 -5.90 18.49
CA TYR A 127 -8.99 -7.10 19.33
C TYR A 127 -9.84 -8.26 18.80
N GLY A 128 -9.24 -9.43 18.65
CA GLY A 128 -9.96 -10.66 18.29
C GLY A 128 -10.58 -10.69 16.90
N SER A 129 -10.24 -9.76 15.99
CA SER A 129 -10.77 -9.81 14.62
C SER A 129 -10.13 -10.95 13.81
N THR A 130 -10.93 -11.65 13.01
CA THR A 130 -10.49 -12.74 12.14
C THR A 130 -10.62 -12.33 10.67
N VAL A 131 -9.55 -12.47 9.90
CA VAL A 131 -9.51 -12.23 8.45
C VAL A 131 -9.52 -13.58 7.72
N MET A 132 -10.48 -13.77 6.82
CA MET A 132 -10.65 -15.00 6.05
C MET A 132 -9.73 -15.04 4.81
N PRO A 133 -9.52 -16.23 4.20
CA PRO A 133 -8.57 -16.38 3.10
C PRO A 133 -8.92 -15.50 1.88
N GLY A 134 -7.88 -14.88 1.30
CA GLY A 134 -7.97 -14.12 0.05
C GLY A 134 -8.54 -12.71 0.18
N VAL A 135 -8.76 -12.24 1.41
CA VAL A 135 -9.32 -10.90 1.65
C VAL A 135 -8.26 -9.82 1.42
N ARG A 136 -8.68 -8.73 0.77
CA ARG A 136 -7.90 -7.49 0.64
C ARG A 136 -8.47 -6.40 1.52
N ILE A 137 -7.68 -5.93 2.48
CA ILE A 137 -7.99 -4.81 3.37
C ILE A 137 -7.26 -3.57 2.88
N GLY A 138 -8.02 -2.54 2.48
CA GLY A 138 -7.50 -1.27 2.00
C GLY A 138 -6.68 -0.51 3.07
N SER A 139 -5.84 0.40 2.61
CA SER A 139 -5.00 1.23 3.49
C SER A 139 -5.86 2.19 4.32
N GLY A 140 -5.43 2.48 5.55
CA GLY A 140 -6.18 3.36 6.46
C GLY A 140 -7.48 2.75 7.02
N ALA A 141 -7.79 1.48 6.69
CA ALA A 141 -9.01 0.83 7.13
C ALA A 141 -9.01 0.50 8.64
N ILE A 142 -10.20 0.39 9.22
CA ILE A 142 -10.41 0.03 10.62
C ILE A 142 -11.33 -1.20 10.68
N ILE A 143 -10.83 -2.25 11.30
CA ILE A 143 -11.58 -3.48 11.56
C ILE A 143 -12.02 -3.47 13.02
N GLY A 144 -13.34 -3.47 13.27
CA GLY A 144 -13.88 -3.51 14.62
C GLY A 144 -13.46 -4.77 15.39
N ALA A 145 -13.37 -4.67 16.71
CA ALA A 145 -13.06 -5.81 17.57
C ALA A 145 -14.06 -6.97 17.37
N GLY A 146 -13.55 -8.21 17.38
CA GLY A 146 -14.34 -9.44 17.21
C GLY A 146 -14.93 -9.64 15.81
N SER A 147 -14.57 -8.82 14.83
CA SER A 147 -15.13 -8.91 13.47
C SER A 147 -14.60 -10.12 12.71
N VAL A 148 -15.44 -10.71 11.85
CA VAL A 148 -15.02 -11.78 10.92
C VAL A 148 -15.09 -11.24 9.50
N VAL A 149 -13.92 -10.87 8.95
CA VAL A 149 -13.77 -10.24 7.64
C VAL A 149 -13.77 -11.32 6.56
N VAL A 150 -14.91 -11.46 5.86
CA VAL A 150 -15.14 -12.50 4.83
C VAL A 150 -15.01 -11.98 3.40
N GLY A 151 -14.75 -10.69 3.21
CA GLY A 151 -14.63 -10.03 1.91
C GLY A 151 -13.87 -8.72 2.02
N ASP A 152 -13.51 -8.15 0.86
CA ASP A 152 -12.63 -6.99 0.76
C ASP A 152 -13.16 -5.75 1.49
N VAL A 153 -12.23 -4.97 2.04
CA VAL A 153 -12.50 -3.72 2.75
C VAL A 153 -11.91 -2.56 1.96
N PRO A 154 -12.68 -1.52 1.63
CA PRO A 154 -12.15 -0.37 0.88
C PRO A 154 -11.14 0.43 1.71
N ASP A 155 -10.27 1.18 1.04
CA ASP A 155 -9.37 2.13 1.68
C ASP A 155 -10.16 3.07 2.60
N TYR A 156 -9.63 3.31 3.80
CA TYR A 156 -10.26 4.12 4.84
C TYR A 156 -11.68 3.68 5.23
N GLY A 157 -12.06 2.43 4.91
CA GLY A 157 -13.31 1.83 5.35
C GLY A 157 -13.28 1.44 6.82
N VAL A 158 -14.39 1.61 7.52
CA VAL A 158 -14.61 1.10 8.88
C VAL A 158 -15.61 -0.04 8.79
N VAL A 159 -15.19 -1.25 9.14
CA VAL A 159 -16.04 -2.45 9.10
C VAL A 159 -16.21 -3.04 10.49
N GLY A 160 -17.31 -3.75 10.70
CA GLY A 160 -17.53 -4.50 11.93
C GLY A 160 -18.54 -5.64 11.78
N GLY A 161 -18.50 -6.59 12.72
CA GLY A 161 -19.47 -7.68 12.85
C GLY A 161 -19.01 -9.03 12.31
N ASN A 162 -19.89 -10.03 12.40
CA ASN A 162 -19.70 -11.37 11.86
C ASN A 162 -20.98 -11.80 11.11
N PRO A 163 -20.95 -11.84 9.76
CA PRO A 163 -19.85 -11.42 8.89
C PRO A 163 -19.66 -9.89 8.91
N ALA A 164 -18.41 -9.43 8.75
CA ALA A 164 -18.09 -8.01 8.78
C ALA A 164 -18.80 -7.25 7.65
N ARG A 165 -19.29 -6.05 7.96
CA ARG A 165 -19.96 -5.15 7.01
C ARG A 165 -19.38 -3.75 7.12
N LEU A 166 -19.37 -3.02 6.02
CA LEU A 166 -19.01 -1.60 6.00
C LEU A 166 -20.02 -0.82 6.86
N ILE A 167 -19.51 -0.14 7.88
CA ILE A 167 -20.27 0.75 8.75
C ILE A 167 -20.26 2.15 8.17
N ARG A 168 -19.06 2.64 7.79
CA ARG A 168 -18.85 3.96 7.18
C ARG A 168 -17.45 4.05 6.57
N THR A 169 -17.19 5.11 5.81
CA THR A 169 -15.82 5.53 5.48
C THR A 169 -15.31 6.52 6.54
N ARG A 170 -14.00 6.63 6.69
CA ARG A 170 -13.38 7.64 7.58
C ARG A 170 -13.48 9.05 7.00
N TYR A 171 -13.38 9.17 5.68
CA TYR A 171 -13.34 10.44 4.95
C TYR A 171 -14.24 10.40 3.72
N ALA A 172 -14.44 11.56 3.09
CA ALA A 172 -15.08 11.68 1.78
C ALA A 172 -14.17 11.10 0.68
N ALA A 173 -14.76 10.68 -0.44
CA ALA A 173 -14.03 10.00 -1.52
C ALA A 173 -12.85 10.82 -2.07
N ASP A 174 -13.01 12.14 -2.21
CA ASP A 174 -11.94 13.03 -2.70
C ASP A 174 -10.76 13.11 -1.73
N ASP A 175 -11.03 13.08 -0.42
CA ASP A 175 -9.99 13.10 0.60
C ASP A 175 -9.27 11.74 0.69
N VAL A 176 -10.02 10.64 0.56
CA VAL A 176 -9.42 9.30 0.41
C VAL A 176 -8.48 9.27 -0.80
N ALA A 177 -8.92 9.77 -1.96
CA ALA A 177 -8.08 9.82 -3.16
C ALA A 177 -6.80 10.64 -2.94
N ARG A 178 -6.90 11.81 -2.28
CA ARG A 178 -5.73 12.65 -1.93
C ARG A 178 -4.77 11.94 -0.98
N LEU A 179 -5.30 11.29 0.05
CA LEU A 179 -4.48 10.56 1.02
C LEU A 179 -3.75 9.38 0.35
N MET A 180 -4.42 8.67 -0.56
CA MET A 180 -3.80 7.57 -1.31
C MET A 180 -2.70 8.06 -2.27
N ASP A 181 -2.84 9.25 -2.86
CA ASP A 181 -1.79 9.86 -3.69
C ASP A 181 -0.54 10.24 -2.86
N LEU A 182 -0.76 10.80 -1.67
CA LEU A 182 0.32 11.13 -0.72
C LEU A 182 1.04 9.89 -0.16
N ALA A 183 0.30 8.80 0.06
CA ALA A 183 0.84 7.54 0.56
C ALA A 183 1.67 6.78 -0.49
N CYS A 184 1.64 7.20 -1.76
CA CYS A 184 2.40 6.57 -2.82
C CYS A 184 3.90 6.50 -2.48
N PRO A 185 4.60 5.36 -2.71
CA PRO A 185 6.02 5.21 -2.41
C PRO A 185 6.95 6.28 -3.01
N ALA A 186 6.51 6.95 -4.08
CA ALA A 186 7.22 8.10 -4.65
C ALA A 186 7.26 9.32 -3.72
N HIS A 187 6.23 9.52 -2.90
CA HIS A 187 6.06 10.66 -1.98
C HIS A 187 6.51 10.34 -0.54
N HIS A 188 6.58 9.05 -0.15
CA HIS A 188 6.83 8.61 1.23
C HIS A 188 8.22 8.93 1.80
N ARG A 189 9.22 9.30 0.98
CA ARG A 189 10.57 9.65 1.49
C ARG A 189 10.62 10.99 2.25
N ALA A 190 9.58 11.83 2.17
CA ALA A 190 9.62 13.21 2.69
C ALA A 190 8.71 13.49 3.91
N CYS A 191 7.66 12.71 4.16
CA CYS A 191 6.55 13.18 5.02
C CYS A 191 6.42 12.54 6.43
N ALA A 192 7.20 11.52 6.78
CA ALA A 192 6.91 10.69 7.96
C ALA A 192 7.08 11.41 9.33
N HIS A 193 7.80 12.53 9.41
CA HIS A 193 8.13 13.18 10.70
C HIS A 193 7.23 14.36 11.10
N ASP A 194 6.59 15.06 10.15
CA ASP A 194 6.01 16.38 10.45
C ASP A 194 4.50 16.39 10.74
N HIS A 195 3.77 15.31 10.44
CA HIS A 195 2.30 15.34 10.41
C HIS A 195 1.60 14.72 11.63
N VAL A 196 2.34 14.13 12.58
CA VAL A 196 1.78 13.44 13.77
C VAL A 196 1.03 14.40 14.73
N ARG A 197 1.15 15.73 14.55
CA ARG A 197 0.59 16.73 15.47
C ARG A 197 -0.63 17.52 14.95
N ASP A 198 -1.01 17.43 13.68
CA ASP A 198 -2.01 18.35 13.11
C ASP A 198 -3.47 17.83 13.22
N ASP A 199 -3.68 16.54 13.50
CA ASP A 199 -4.98 15.87 13.38
C ASP A 199 -5.95 16.09 14.57
N ARG A 200 -5.70 17.08 15.46
CA ARG A 200 -6.50 17.32 16.69
C ARG A 200 -7.28 18.64 16.72
N ARG A 201 -7.31 19.46 15.67
CA ARG A 201 -8.11 20.71 15.68
C ARG A 201 -9.46 20.51 15.00
N PRO A 202 -10.59 20.72 15.69
CA PRO A 202 -11.87 20.86 15.01
C PRO A 202 -11.88 22.22 14.31
N GLY A 203 -11.69 22.22 12.99
CA GLY A 203 -11.70 23.41 12.14
C GLY A 203 -10.30 23.96 11.85
N GLY A 204 -9.81 23.72 10.64
CA GLY A 204 -8.58 24.33 10.12
C GLY A 204 -8.01 23.49 9.00
N GLY A 205 -8.11 23.97 7.76
CA GLY A 205 -7.59 23.28 6.58
C GLY A 205 -6.09 23.03 6.65
N CYS A 206 -5.67 21.96 5.97
CA CYS A 206 -4.27 21.62 5.71
C CYS A 206 -3.48 22.89 5.33
N PRO A 207 -2.34 23.20 5.98
CA PRO A 207 -1.52 24.33 5.60
C PRO A 207 -0.95 24.07 4.21
N THR A 208 -1.59 24.65 3.20
CA THR A 208 -1.22 24.58 1.77
C THR A 208 0.15 25.20 1.45
N ALA A 209 0.92 25.60 2.48
CA ALA A 209 2.19 26.30 2.33
C ALA A 209 3.40 25.36 2.12
N SER A 210 3.40 24.12 2.61
CA SER A 210 4.54 23.20 2.41
C SER A 210 4.40 22.31 1.18
N VAL A 211 3.16 22.02 0.74
CA VAL A 211 2.89 21.23 -0.47
C VAL A 211 3.26 22.00 -1.75
N ASN A 212 3.20 23.34 -1.72
CA ASN A 212 3.61 24.19 -2.84
C ASN A 212 5.12 24.23 -3.06
N GLN A 213 5.95 23.78 -2.11
CA GLN A 213 7.40 23.76 -2.27
C GLN A 213 7.90 22.49 -2.99
N ALA A 214 7.13 21.40 -2.90
CA ALA A 214 7.36 20.17 -3.69
C ALA A 214 6.79 20.28 -5.12
N ARG A 215 5.95 21.28 -5.39
CA ARG A 215 5.35 21.59 -6.71
C ARG A 215 6.25 22.44 -7.62
N GLN A 216 7.58 22.38 -7.47
CA GLN A 216 8.49 22.80 -8.53
C GLN A 216 8.50 21.72 -9.63
N GLU A 217 7.45 21.76 -10.45
CA GLU A 217 7.39 21.05 -11.73
C GLU A 217 8.62 21.44 -12.56
N ARG A 218 9.57 20.51 -12.74
CA ARG A 218 10.55 20.59 -13.82
C ARG A 218 9.79 20.43 -15.14
N ARG A 219 9.29 21.52 -15.70
CA ARG A 219 8.79 21.54 -17.07
C ARG A 219 9.98 21.47 -18.03
N ALA A 220 10.25 20.28 -18.56
CA ALA A 220 11.14 20.12 -19.69
C ALA A 220 10.37 20.47 -20.97
N VAL A 221 10.79 21.53 -21.67
CA VAL A 221 10.28 21.86 -23.00
C VAL A 221 11.28 21.28 -24.01
N VAL A 222 10.85 20.29 -24.79
CA VAL A 222 11.69 19.65 -25.82
C VAL A 222 11.49 20.37 -27.14
N PHE A 223 12.55 20.93 -27.70
CA PHE A 223 12.55 21.48 -29.06
C PHE A 223 13.28 20.55 -30.01
N ARG A 224 12.76 20.39 -31.22
CA ARG A 224 13.39 19.63 -32.30
C ARG A 224 14.04 20.63 -33.27
N CYS A 225 15.36 20.59 -33.39
CA CYS A 225 16.08 21.41 -34.35
C CYS A 225 16.04 20.74 -35.73
N MET A 226 15.74 21.50 -36.80
CA MET A 226 15.58 21.01 -38.18
C MET A 226 16.93 20.71 -38.88
N ALA A 227 17.96 20.33 -38.13
CA ALA A 227 19.23 19.87 -38.65
C ALA A 227 19.76 18.70 -37.80
N GLY A 228 19.08 17.55 -37.91
CA GLY A 228 19.61 16.20 -37.64
C GLY A 228 20.13 15.84 -36.25
N SER A 229 20.26 16.76 -35.29
CA SER A 229 20.77 16.47 -33.95
C SER A 229 19.88 17.07 -32.86
N THR A 230 19.43 16.21 -31.95
CA THR A 230 18.64 16.60 -30.79
C THR A 230 19.59 17.15 -29.71
N THR A 231 19.49 18.44 -29.41
CA THR A 231 20.19 19.04 -28.26
C THR A 231 19.17 19.38 -27.19
N VAL A 232 19.37 18.88 -25.97
CA VAL A 232 18.54 19.19 -24.80
C VAL A 232 19.17 20.38 -24.08
N VAL A 233 18.48 21.52 -24.03
CA VAL A 233 18.91 22.69 -23.27
C VAL A 233 18.10 22.77 -21.98
N HIS A 234 18.77 22.73 -20.83
CA HIS A 234 18.15 22.96 -19.53
C HIS A 234 18.18 24.45 -19.20
N ALA A 235 17.06 25.15 -19.37
CA ALA A 235 16.93 26.52 -18.86
C ALA A 235 16.35 26.49 -17.44
N GLN A 236 17.10 26.98 -16.45
CA GLN A 236 16.56 27.31 -15.13
C GLN A 236 15.91 28.69 -15.23
N VAL A 237 14.58 28.76 -15.19
CA VAL A 237 13.86 30.04 -15.18
C VAL A 237 13.13 30.20 -13.85
N ALA A 238 13.56 31.18 -13.06
CA ALA A 238 12.85 31.58 -11.85
C ALA A 238 11.63 32.42 -12.25
N ARG A 239 10.49 31.73 -12.46
CA ARG A 239 9.13 32.27 -12.65
C ARG A 239 8.91 33.16 -13.89
N PRO A 240 8.47 32.58 -15.02
CA PRO A 240 7.63 33.27 -15.98
C PRO A 240 6.18 32.79 -15.85
N SER A 241 5.23 33.72 -15.94
CA SER A 241 3.79 33.46 -15.80
C SER A 241 3.07 33.29 -17.15
N THR A 242 3.75 33.55 -18.28
CA THR A 242 3.17 33.42 -19.62
C THR A 242 4.13 32.80 -20.66
N ASN A 243 3.58 32.19 -21.73
CA ASN A 243 4.36 31.53 -22.80
C ASN A 243 5.29 32.50 -23.56
N SER A 244 4.96 33.79 -23.60
CA SER A 244 5.76 34.84 -24.22
C SER A 244 7.03 35.17 -23.42
N GLU A 245 7.00 35.07 -22.08
CA GLU A 245 8.16 35.31 -21.21
C GLU A 245 9.20 34.19 -21.33
N ILE A 246 8.76 32.93 -21.49
CA ILE A 246 9.65 31.78 -21.75
C ILE A 246 10.38 31.95 -23.09
N LEU A 247 9.67 32.38 -24.15
CA LEU A 247 10.26 32.65 -25.46
C LEU A 247 11.29 33.79 -25.42
N ALA A 248 11.10 34.81 -24.57
CA ALA A 248 12.04 35.93 -24.43
C ALA A 248 13.36 35.51 -23.77
N VAL A 249 13.32 34.58 -22.81
CA VAL A 249 14.51 34.02 -22.16
C VAL A 249 15.31 33.14 -23.13
N VAL A 250 14.62 32.31 -23.92
CA VAL A 250 15.25 31.45 -24.94
C VAL A 250 15.88 32.28 -26.06
N LYS A 251 15.25 33.38 -26.49
CA LYS A 251 15.81 34.33 -27.47
C LYS A 251 17.07 35.06 -26.96
N ARG A 252 17.23 35.26 -25.65
CA ARG A 252 18.45 35.86 -25.07
C ARG A 252 19.61 34.87 -24.93
N GLN A 253 19.35 33.58 -24.77
CA GLN A 253 20.39 32.56 -24.61
C GLN A 253 20.91 31.99 -25.94
N CYS A 254 20.13 32.08 -27.02
CA CYS A 254 20.50 31.61 -28.35
C CYS A 254 20.62 32.79 -29.34
N SER A 255 21.64 33.61 -29.20
CA SER A 255 21.82 34.84 -29.98
C SER A 255 22.32 34.65 -31.43
N SER A 256 22.19 33.46 -32.04
CA SER A 256 22.78 33.19 -33.37
C SER A 256 21.97 32.32 -34.35
N VAL A 257 20.67 32.04 -34.12
CA VAL A 257 19.89 31.23 -35.08
C VAL A 257 18.46 31.77 -35.30
N PRO A 258 18.01 31.98 -36.55
CA PRO A 258 16.66 32.45 -36.84
C PRO A 258 15.60 31.35 -36.59
N PHE A 259 14.46 31.72 -35.98
CA PHE A 259 13.32 30.85 -35.70
C PHE A 259 12.07 31.33 -36.45
N SER A 260 11.35 30.42 -37.12
CA SER A 260 9.99 30.65 -37.63
C SER A 260 9.10 29.42 -37.29
N GLY A 261 7.94 29.66 -36.66
CA GLY A 261 6.95 28.61 -36.35
C GLY A 261 5.97 29.01 -35.24
N GLU A 262 4.67 28.84 -35.48
CA GLU A 262 3.55 29.18 -34.59
C GLU A 262 3.23 28.11 -33.53
N PRO A 263 2.56 28.45 -32.41
CA PRO A 263 2.41 27.54 -31.27
C PRO A 263 1.20 26.60 -31.41
N GLY A 264 1.43 25.27 -31.36
CA GLY A 264 0.36 24.27 -31.40
C GLY A 264 0.66 22.95 -30.68
N ARG A 265 -0.22 22.65 -29.69
CA ARG A 265 -0.52 21.39 -28.96
C ARG A 265 0.60 20.68 -28.16
N LEU A 266 0.44 20.70 -26.83
CA LEU A 266 1.16 19.83 -25.89
C LEU A 266 0.61 18.40 -25.96
N PHE A 267 1.50 17.41 -26.13
CA PHE A 267 1.23 16.01 -25.80
C PHE A 267 2.00 15.62 -24.55
N ALA A 268 1.30 15.04 -23.57
CA ALA A 268 1.90 14.42 -22.39
C ALA A 268 2.07 12.92 -22.64
N THR A 269 3.30 12.41 -22.58
CA THR A 269 3.57 10.97 -22.52
C THR A 269 4.36 10.65 -21.25
N GLY A 270 3.75 9.87 -20.35
CA GLY A 270 4.39 9.28 -19.18
C GLY A 270 4.98 7.89 -19.51
N PRO A 271 5.93 7.37 -18.71
CA PRO A 271 6.74 6.22 -19.09
C PRO A 271 6.07 4.89 -18.70
N ARG A 272 6.09 3.95 -19.65
CA ARG A 272 5.68 2.52 -19.57
C ARG A 272 4.18 2.22 -19.70
N CYS A 273 3.64 2.45 -20.90
CA CYS A 273 2.65 1.55 -21.46
C CYS A 273 3.17 1.02 -22.80
N ARG A 274 3.71 -0.21 -22.82
CA ARG A 274 3.89 -0.95 -24.07
C ARG A 274 2.52 -1.50 -24.47
N ARG A 275 1.73 -0.76 -25.23
CA ARG A 275 0.73 -1.33 -26.15
C ARG A 275 0.73 -0.50 -27.43
N ARG A 276 0.99 -1.19 -28.55
CA ARG A 276 0.76 -0.71 -29.91
C ARG A 276 -0.68 -0.21 -30.01
N ALA A 277 -0.88 1.00 -30.49
CA ALA A 277 -2.08 1.36 -31.23
C ALA A 277 -1.62 1.66 -32.66
N VAL A 278 -2.08 0.82 -33.58
CA VAL A 278 -1.99 1.00 -35.03
C VAL A 278 -2.96 2.13 -35.39
N VAL A 279 -2.55 3.03 -36.27
CA VAL A 279 -3.44 3.99 -36.92
C VAL A 279 -3.55 3.52 -38.38
N GLU A 280 -4.72 3.02 -38.77
CA GLU A 280 -5.16 3.05 -40.16
C GLU A 280 -5.70 4.45 -40.48
N GLU A 281 -5.60 4.85 -41.74
CA GLU A 281 -6.11 6.12 -42.29
C GLU A 281 -7.64 6.28 -42.12
#